data_AF-A0A958H3Y2-F1
#
_entry.id   AF-A0A958H3Y2-F1
#
_cell.length_a   1.000
_cell.length_b   1.000
_cell.length_c   1.000
_cell.angle_alpha   90.00
_cell.angle_beta   90.00
_cell.angle_gamma   90.00
#
_symmetry.space_group_name_H-M   'P 1'
#
loop_
_entity.id
_entity.type
_entity.pdbx_description
1 polymer ?
#
loop_
_entity_poly.entity_id
_entity_poly.type
_entity_poly.pdbx_seq_one_letter_code
_entity_poly.pdbx_strand_id
1 'polypeptide(L)'
;RLMEIPPDFQATSRVMAGLRLAGLKKEISEHTLNIDLAWQGWPAAPNDFTIFIQLLDANQQRVAGIDVLPERGFTTLDRKEIMLTHHTIFLPDDLQPDSYTILVGLYYFDGDQLINVGATPLEEPVILQ
;
A
#
# COMPACT_ATOMS: atom_id res chain seq x y z
N ARG A 1 -12.03 7.43 -21.49
CA ARG A 1 -10.61 7.77 -21.29
C ARG A 1 -10.13 6.95 -20.09
N LEU A 2 -8.97 6.30 -20.14
CA LEU A 2 -8.37 5.73 -18.93
C LEU A 2 -8.11 6.89 -17.97
N MET A 3 -8.52 6.80 -16.70
CA MET A 3 -8.05 7.77 -15.71
C MET A 3 -6.54 7.60 -15.57
N GLU A 4 -5.83 8.71 -15.57
CA GLU A 4 -4.39 8.76 -15.36
C GLU A 4 -4.13 8.92 -13.86
N ILE A 5 -3.06 8.33 -13.35
CA ILE A 5 -2.64 8.60 -11.96
C ILE A 5 -2.25 10.09 -11.84
N PRO A 6 -2.43 10.72 -10.66
CA PRO A 6 -2.00 12.09 -10.47
C PRO A 6 -0.50 12.27 -10.79
N PRO A 7 -0.08 13.43 -11.34
CA PRO A 7 1.28 13.63 -11.83
C PRO A 7 2.35 13.64 -10.72
N ASP A 8 1.96 13.83 -9.47
CA ASP A 8 2.84 13.77 -8.30
C ASP A 8 3.02 12.33 -7.75
N PHE A 9 2.36 11.33 -8.35
CA PHE A 9 2.56 9.93 -8.01
C PHE A 9 3.70 9.34 -8.84
N GLN A 10 4.54 8.55 -8.19
CA GLN A 10 5.46 7.65 -8.87
C GLN A 10 4.67 6.51 -9.52
N ALA A 11 4.82 6.36 -10.84
CA ALA A 11 4.16 5.28 -11.57
C ALA A 11 4.74 3.92 -11.20
N THR A 12 3.86 2.92 -11.11
CA THR A 12 4.23 1.52 -10.91
C THR A 12 3.27 0.59 -11.67
N SER A 13 3.57 -0.69 -11.70
CA SER A 13 2.73 -1.69 -12.38
C SER A 13 2.80 -3.05 -11.67
N ARG A 14 2.74 -3.04 -10.33
CA ARG A 14 2.69 -4.26 -9.52
C ARG A 14 1.25 -4.79 -9.50
N VAL A 15 1.07 -6.08 -9.74
CA VAL A 15 -0.25 -6.73 -9.79
C VAL A 15 -0.38 -7.72 -8.64
N MET A 16 -1.49 -7.63 -7.90
CA MET A 16 -1.85 -8.50 -6.78
C MET A 16 -3.35 -8.76 -6.84
N ALA A 17 -3.76 -10.03 -6.85
CA ALA A 17 -5.17 -10.42 -6.72
C ALA A 17 -6.17 -9.69 -7.66
N GLY A 18 -5.79 -9.52 -8.93
CA GLY A 18 -6.66 -8.84 -9.90
C GLY A 18 -6.72 -7.31 -9.74
N LEU A 19 -5.83 -6.73 -8.92
CA LEU A 19 -5.59 -5.30 -8.80
C LEU A 19 -4.18 -4.96 -9.28
N ARG A 20 -4.03 -3.79 -9.87
CA ARG A 20 -2.75 -3.16 -10.15
C ARG A 20 -2.56 -2.00 -9.19
N LEU A 21 -1.47 -2.00 -8.45
CA LEU A 21 -0.92 -0.78 -7.86
C LEU A 21 -0.29 0.00 -9.00
N ALA A 22 -0.99 1.02 -9.47
CA ALA A 22 -0.66 1.82 -10.65
C ALA A 22 0.25 3.01 -10.32
N GLY A 23 0.18 3.50 -9.08
CA GLY A 23 1.04 4.57 -8.61
C GLY A 23 1.09 4.60 -7.10
N LEU A 24 2.09 5.31 -6.59
CA LEU A 24 2.23 5.59 -5.18
C LEU A 24 2.83 6.97 -4.96
N LYS A 25 2.58 7.52 -3.79
CA LYS A 25 3.25 8.71 -3.28
C LYS A 25 3.55 8.47 -1.80
N LYS A 26 4.72 8.90 -1.35
CA LYS A 26 5.11 8.81 0.06
C LYS A 26 5.66 10.14 0.52
N GLU A 27 5.31 10.53 1.74
CA GLU A 27 5.82 11.72 2.40
C GLU A 27 6.13 11.37 3.85
N ILE A 28 7.33 11.72 4.32
CA ILE A 28 7.74 11.47 5.69
C ILE A 28 7.92 12.77 6.47
N SER A 29 7.55 12.72 7.73
CA SER A 29 7.77 13.74 8.75
C SER A 29 8.37 13.07 10.00
N GLU A 30 8.63 13.84 11.05
CA GLU A 30 9.21 13.34 12.31
C GLU A 30 8.44 12.15 12.90
N HIS A 31 7.11 12.22 12.93
CA HIS A 31 6.27 11.22 13.63
C HIS A 31 5.31 10.46 12.71
N THR A 32 5.28 10.80 11.43
CA THR A 32 4.33 10.18 10.49
C THR A 32 4.93 9.92 9.12
N LEU A 33 4.51 8.79 8.55
CA LEU A 33 4.73 8.42 7.17
C LEU A 33 3.37 8.37 6.46
N ASN A 34 3.14 9.30 5.54
CA ASN A 34 1.96 9.34 4.69
C ASN A 34 2.22 8.57 3.41
N ILE A 35 1.28 7.72 3.02
CA ILE A 35 1.36 6.89 1.82
C ILE A 35 0.03 6.97 1.08
N ASP A 36 0.08 7.47 -0.13
CA ASP A 36 -1.04 7.45 -1.05
C ASP A 36 -0.82 6.36 -2.10
N LEU A 37 -1.86 5.56 -2.35
CA LEU A 37 -1.82 4.45 -3.29
C LEU A 37 -2.88 4.63 -4.36
N ALA A 38 -2.50 4.47 -5.62
CA ALA A 38 -3.40 4.49 -6.76
C ALA A 38 -3.65 3.06 -7.25
N TRP A 39 -4.86 2.57 -7.04
CA TRP A 39 -5.29 1.23 -7.40
C TRP A 39 -6.09 1.22 -8.70
N GLN A 40 -6.00 0.11 -9.44
CA GLN A 40 -6.77 -0.13 -10.66
C GLN A 40 -7.19 -1.60 -10.78
N GLY A 41 -8.38 -1.88 -11.32
CA GLY A 41 -8.76 -3.25 -11.65
C GLY A 41 -7.91 -3.83 -12.78
N TRP A 42 -7.39 -5.04 -12.62
CA TRP A 42 -6.50 -5.69 -13.57
C TRP A 42 -6.61 -7.23 -13.59
N PRO A 43 -7.65 -7.83 -14.22
CA PRO A 43 -8.78 -7.16 -14.88
C PRO A 43 -9.89 -6.70 -13.91
N ALA A 44 -10.04 -7.37 -12.75
CA ALA A 44 -10.94 -7.01 -11.65
C ALA A 44 -10.53 -7.78 -10.38
N ALA A 45 -10.79 -7.21 -9.20
CA ALA A 45 -10.58 -7.88 -7.92
C ALA A 45 -11.69 -8.92 -7.66
N PRO A 46 -11.36 -10.16 -7.23
CA PRO A 46 -12.36 -11.18 -6.94
C PRO A 46 -13.04 -11.00 -5.59
N ASN A 47 -12.41 -10.26 -4.67
CA ASN A 47 -12.89 -9.98 -3.32
C ASN A 47 -12.57 -8.53 -2.95
N ASP A 48 -13.19 -8.05 -1.89
CA ASP A 48 -12.71 -6.87 -1.20
C ASP A 48 -11.56 -7.28 -0.27
N PHE A 49 -10.53 -6.45 -0.24
CA PHE A 49 -9.29 -6.73 0.48
C PHE A 49 -9.03 -5.67 1.54
N THR A 50 -8.46 -6.09 2.65
CA THR A 50 -7.76 -5.19 3.56
C THR A 50 -6.41 -4.86 2.95
N ILE A 51 -6.08 -3.57 2.91
CA ILE A 51 -4.76 -3.07 2.56
C ILE A 51 -3.92 -3.14 3.84
N PHE A 52 -2.76 -3.77 3.75
CA PHE A 52 -1.76 -3.65 4.79
C PHE A 52 -0.55 -2.89 4.29
N ILE A 53 0.00 -2.05 5.15
CA ILE A 53 1.24 -1.35 4.90
C ILE A 53 2.14 -1.53 6.11
N GLN A 54 3.35 -2.02 5.88
CA GLN A 54 4.34 -2.29 6.91
C GLN A 54 5.60 -1.49 6.65
N LEU A 55 6.14 -0.89 7.71
CA LEU A 55 7.49 -0.37 7.74
C LEU A 55 8.38 -1.44 8.38
N LEU A 56 9.40 -1.87 7.65
CA LEU A 56 10.31 -2.95 8.05
C LEU A 56 11.71 -2.38 8.28
N ASP A 57 12.37 -2.83 9.34
CA ASP A 57 13.79 -2.55 9.60
C ASP A 57 14.73 -3.37 8.67
N ALA A 58 16.05 -3.19 8.85
CA ALA A 58 17.07 -3.94 8.11
C ALA A 58 17.02 -5.46 8.35
N ASN A 59 16.41 -5.92 9.45
CA ASN A 59 16.21 -7.33 9.77
C ASN A 59 14.87 -7.87 9.25
N GLN A 60 14.14 -7.08 8.45
CA GLN A 60 12.79 -7.37 7.96
C GLN A 60 11.74 -7.52 9.08
N GLN A 61 11.99 -6.93 10.24
CA GLN A 61 11.04 -6.87 11.34
C GLN A 61 10.12 -5.67 11.16
N ARG A 62 8.82 -5.88 11.34
CA ARG A 62 7.82 -4.80 11.30
C ARG A 62 7.99 -3.91 12.52
N VAL A 63 8.35 -2.65 12.28
CA VAL A 63 8.49 -1.62 13.32
C VAL A 63 7.27 -0.69 13.40
N ALA A 64 6.56 -0.53 12.29
CA ALA A 64 5.30 0.22 12.23
C ALA A 64 4.42 -0.31 11.09
N GLY A 65 3.15 0.09 11.07
CA GLY A 65 2.26 -0.22 9.96
C GLY A 65 0.78 -0.14 10.33
N ILE A 66 -0.05 -0.36 9.32
CA ILE A 66 -1.51 -0.33 9.44
C ILE A 66 -2.14 -1.45 8.60
N ASP A 67 -3.36 -1.80 8.98
CA ASP A 67 -4.26 -2.69 8.25
C ASP A 67 -5.60 -1.96 8.14
N VAL A 68 -6.09 -1.73 6.92
CA VAL A 68 -7.26 -0.88 6.69
C VAL A 68 -8.11 -1.37 5.53
N LEU A 69 -9.42 -1.44 5.75
CA LEU A 69 -10.38 -1.62 4.67
C LEU A 69 -10.52 -0.30 3.91
N PRO A 70 -10.43 -0.31 2.57
CA PRO A 70 -10.69 0.90 1.80
C PRO A 70 -12.14 1.35 1.98
N GLU A 71 -12.40 2.66 1.92
CA GLU A 71 -13.75 3.22 2.04
C GLU A 71 -14.72 2.66 0.98
N ARG A 72 -14.17 2.39 -0.21
CA ARG A 72 -14.85 1.70 -1.31
C ARG A 72 -14.18 0.36 -1.58
N GLY A 73 -14.99 -0.69 -1.67
CA GLY A 73 -14.54 -2.03 -2.02
C GLY A 73 -13.91 -2.13 -3.42
N PHE A 74 -12.89 -2.96 -3.54
CA PHE A 74 -12.13 -3.21 -4.77
C PHE A 74 -12.90 -4.01 -5.83
N THR A 75 -13.90 -4.80 -5.45
CA THR A 75 -14.68 -5.63 -6.40
C THR A 75 -15.39 -4.82 -7.48
N THR A 76 -15.65 -3.54 -7.20
CA THR A 76 -16.28 -2.60 -8.15
C THR A 76 -15.27 -1.81 -9.00
N LEU A 77 -13.97 -1.98 -8.77
CA LEU A 77 -12.93 -1.21 -9.43
C LEU A 77 -12.60 -1.81 -10.80
N ASP A 78 -12.83 -1.04 -11.87
CA ASP A 78 -12.56 -1.48 -13.23
C ASP A 78 -11.20 -1.01 -13.76
N ARG A 79 -10.81 -1.50 -14.95
CA ARG A 79 -9.51 -1.18 -15.59
C ARG A 79 -9.37 0.25 -16.13
N LYS A 80 -10.45 1.04 -16.14
CA LYS A 80 -10.50 2.42 -16.64
C LYS A 80 -10.56 3.44 -15.51
N GLU A 81 -10.81 2.99 -14.30
CA GLU A 81 -10.83 3.77 -13.08
C GLU A 81 -9.48 3.73 -12.36
N ILE A 82 -9.18 4.78 -11.60
CA ILE A 82 -8.13 4.81 -10.58
C ILE A 82 -8.80 5.14 -9.25
N MET A 83 -8.63 4.27 -8.25
CA MET A 83 -9.07 4.54 -6.89
C MET A 83 -7.86 4.95 -6.06
N LEU A 84 -7.93 6.13 -5.46
CA LEU A 84 -6.92 6.62 -4.52
C LEU A 84 -7.29 6.19 -3.11
N THR A 85 -6.28 5.78 -2.34
CA THR A 85 -6.41 5.51 -0.91
C THR A 85 -5.28 6.22 -0.19
N HIS A 86 -5.59 6.84 0.95
CA HIS A 86 -4.68 7.69 1.72
C HIS A 86 -4.44 7.07 3.08
N HIS A 87 -3.17 6.97 3.48
CA HIS A 87 -2.77 6.22 4.66
C HIS A 87 -1.76 6.99 5.48
N THR A 88 -1.96 7.07 6.79
CA THR A 88 -0.99 7.64 7.72
C THR A 88 -0.52 6.56 8.68
N ILE A 89 0.79 6.33 8.71
CA ILE A 89 1.46 5.43 9.66
C ILE A 89 2.15 6.31 10.69
N PHE A 90 1.81 6.11 11.97
CA PHE A 90 2.53 6.73 13.07
C PHE A 90 3.86 6.00 13.31
N LEU A 91 4.93 6.78 13.39
CA LEU A 91 6.27 6.28 13.62
C LEU A 91 6.56 6.28 15.13
N PRO A 92 7.10 5.18 15.70
CA PRO A 92 7.60 5.18 17.07
C PRO A 92 8.72 6.20 17.28
N ASP A 93 8.73 6.87 18.43
CA ASP A 93 9.74 7.88 18.78
C ASP A 93 11.14 7.27 18.98
N ASP A 94 11.24 5.94 19.13
CA ASP A 94 12.48 5.20 19.37
C ASP A 94 13.08 4.57 18.09
N LEU A 95 12.52 4.86 16.91
CA LEU A 95 13.10 4.44 15.64
C LEU A 95 14.52 5.01 15.49
N GLN A 96 15.47 4.12 15.21
CA GLN A 96 16.86 4.51 15.00
C GLN A 96 17.03 5.12 13.60
N PRO A 97 17.98 6.06 13.41
CA PRO A 97 18.38 6.50 12.08
C PRO A 97 18.87 5.32 11.23
N ASP A 98 18.10 4.94 10.21
CA ASP A 98 18.40 3.84 9.31
C ASP A 98 17.52 3.92 8.04
N SER A 99 17.73 2.98 7.12
CA SER A 99 16.91 2.72 5.95
C SER A 99 15.84 1.67 6.27
N TYR A 100 14.57 2.04 6.05
CA TYR A 100 13.42 1.19 6.30
C TYR A 100 12.71 0.83 4.99
N THR A 101 12.29 -0.42 4.85
CA THR A 101 11.52 -0.89 3.69
C THR A 101 10.03 -0.71 3.93
N ILE A 102 9.31 -0.13 2.96
CA ILE A 102 7.85 -0.15 2.97
C ILE A 102 7.38 -1.38 2.20
N LEU A 103 6.55 -2.21 2.83
CA LEU A 103 5.86 -3.34 2.20
C LEU A 103 4.36 -3.03 2.12
N VAL A 104 3.80 -3.05 0.90
CA VAL A 104 2.36 -2.88 0.66
C VAL A 104 1.80 -4.22 0.19
N GLY A 105 0.71 -4.67 0.81
CA GLY A 105 0.05 -5.90 0.38
C GLY A 105 -1.44 -5.91 0.68
N LEU A 106 -2.04 -7.04 0.33
CA LEU A 106 -3.48 -7.26 0.42
C LEU A 106 -3.76 -8.60 1.11
N TYR A 107 -4.83 -8.64 1.89
CA TYR A 107 -5.40 -9.88 2.38
C TYR A 107 -6.92 -9.78 2.50
N TYR A 108 -7.59 -10.92 2.65
CA TYR A 108 -8.98 -11.00 3.08
C TYR A 108 -9.13 -12.13 4.10
N PHE A 109 -10.30 -12.23 4.72
CA PHE A 109 -10.65 -13.35 5.59
C PHE A 109 -11.61 -14.30 4.85
N ASP A 110 -11.31 -15.59 4.87
CA ASP A 110 -12.22 -16.67 4.49
C ASP A 110 -12.63 -17.41 5.78
N GLY A 111 -13.82 -17.06 6.30
CA GLY A 111 -14.18 -17.39 7.68
C GLY A 111 -13.20 -16.74 8.67
N ASP A 112 -12.56 -17.55 9.50
CA ASP A 112 -11.55 -17.09 10.47
C ASP A 112 -10.11 -17.14 9.91
N GLN A 113 -9.94 -17.59 8.67
CA GLN A 113 -8.61 -17.74 8.06
C GLN A 113 -8.22 -16.47 7.32
N LEU A 114 -7.05 -15.90 7.67
CA LEU A 114 -6.44 -14.82 6.89
C LEU A 114 -5.79 -15.40 5.63
N ILE A 115 -6.19 -14.88 4.47
CA ILE A 115 -5.63 -15.23 3.17
C ILE A 115 -4.84 -14.03 2.63
N ASN A 116 -3.52 -14.11 2.70
CA ASN A 116 -2.62 -13.13 2.08
C ASN A 116 -2.59 -13.38 0.56
N VAL A 117 -2.86 -12.34 -0.23
CA VAL A 117 -2.96 -12.45 -1.69
C VAL A 117 -1.81 -11.75 -2.43
N GLY A 118 -0.75 -11.42 -1.70
CA GLY A 118 0.48 -10.85 -2.21
C GLY A 118 0.87 -9.55 -1.53
N ALA A 119 2.15 -9.22 -1.65
CA ALA A 119 2.74 -7.95 -1.24
C ALA A 119 3.89 -7.58 -2.17
N THR A 120 4.18 -6.29 -2.24
CA THR A 120 5.35 -5.76 -2.96
C THR A 120 6.07 -4.75 -2.08
N PRO A 121 7.41 -4.81 -1.99
CA PRO A 121 8.16 -3.71 -1.42
C PRO A 121 8.05 -2.50 -2.36
N LEU A 122 8.09 -1.30 -1.77
CA LEU A 122 8.32 -0.09 -2.54
C LEU A 122 9.80 0.02 -2.90
N GLU A 123 10.10 0.50 -4.11
CA GLU A 123 11.46 0.49 -4.65
C GLU A 123 12.41 1.38 -3.86
N GLU A 124 11.93 2.54 -3.43
CA GLU A 124 12.71 3.47 -2.64
C GLU A 124 12.40 3.28 -1.15
N PRO A 125 13.43 3.07 -0.30
CA PRO A 125 13.25 2.99 1.15
C PRO A 125 12.85 4.34 1.75
N VAL A 126 12.49 4.29 3.03
CA VAL A 126 12.38 5.45 3.91
C VAL A 126 13.70 5.62 4.63
N ILE A 127 14.30 6.81 4.55
CA ILE A 127 15.54 7.14 5.26
C ILE A 127 15.19 8.01 6.47
N LEU A 128 15.45 7.50 7.67
CA LEU A 128 15.39 8.28 8.91
C LEU A 128 16.80 8.77 9.27
N GLN A 129 16.90 10.02 9.73
CA GLN A 129 18.16 10.69 10.10
C GLN A 129 18.19 11.05 11.57
#